data_AF-A0A837U1W5-F1
#
_entry.id   AF-A0A837U1W5-F1
#
_cell.length_a   1.000
_cell.length_b   1.000
_cell.length_c   1.000
_cell.angle_alpha   90.00
_cell.angle_beta   90.00
_cell.angle_gamma   90.00
#
_symmetry.space_group_name_H-M   'P 1'
#
loop_
_entity.id
_entity.type
_entity.pdbx_description
1 polymer ?
#
loop_
_entity_poly.entity_id
_entity_poly.type
_entity_poly.pdbx_seq_one_letter_code
_entity_poly.pdbx_strand_id
1 'polypeptide(L)'
;MTYSQIIVLGNGFDLAQHIPSSYSAFFRDRYTKYRESFKKAIMPRVTYQVNVEDPCVWDYLFIAWHDTSKKLDDWKDVESAIKEWVIGKGSISLNDALNYWTILSVKPSRPDAVVNAYLKIQKYVNEHSSNIDFSVLNYFNTSADLDDEGSEDPVEILRVKLLDFFAKELHVIEDAFTRYLIRVQGNPSYDSSSRNIYKAMAETGTDIPLDEQSNVILSFNYTTPLLQSPREESIYYHRNVHGDVDRFSDESHGGYDYHVIFGIDGQAHMDEPGVYQFTKTARVLKLRRQYLTGEMAGRSIFDAQSNGSDIAEVKFFGHSLGEADYSYFQSLFDQIDLYGGETKLTFFGTLSYPANYDAIIRLMTEYGKTIVPEAHGRNLLHKLLLEDRLKIATFDTKIVA
;
A
#
# COMPACT_ATOMS: atom_id res chain seq x y z
N MET A 1 26.78 18.52 7.82
CA MET A 1 26.38 17.92 6.53
C MET A 1 25.93 19.03 5.64
N THR A 2 26.47 19.10 4.42
CA THR A 2 26.33 20.22 3.48
C THR A 2 25.32 19.94 2.36
N TYR A 3 24.87 18.69 2.23
CA TYR A 3 23.97 18.23 1.18
C TYR A 3 22.85 17.38 1.78
N SER A 4 21.60 17.81 1.61
CA SER A 4 20.41 17.10 2.07
C SER A 4 19.59 16.61 0.89
N GLN A 5 19.19 15.34 0.95
CA GLN A 5 18.36 14.70 -0.07
C GLN A 5 17.36 13.73 0.55
N ILE A 6 16.26 13.49 -0.17
CA ILE A 6 15.26 12.50 0.20
C ILE A 6 15.35 11.33 -0.77
N ILE A 7 15.49 10.12 -0.26
CA ILE A 7 15.48 8.88 -1.03
C ILE A 7 14.16 8.15 -0.73
N VAL A 8 13.32 8.07 -1.75
CA VAL A 8 12.07 7.33 -1.74
C VAL A 8 12.32 5.91 -2.22
N LEU A 9 12.07 4.93 -1.36
CA LEU A 9 12.16 3.51 -1.69
C LEU A 9 10.77 2.89 -1.77
N GLY A 10 10.48 2.12 -2.81
CA GLY A 10 9.29 1.28 -2.88
C GLY A 10 9.64 -0.20 -2.92
N ASN A 11 8.63 -1.05 -2.99
CA ASN A 11 8.78 -2.52 -2.97
C ASN A 11 9.70 -3.09 -4.07
N GLY A 12 9.89 -2.37 -5.17
CA GLY A 12 10.88 -2.71 -6.20
C GLY A 12 12.33 -2.69 -5.71
N PHE A 13 12.59 -2.04 -4.56
CA PHE A 13 13.86 -2.12 -3.83
C PHE A 13 14.09 -3.49 -3.16
N ASP A 14 13.10 -4.36 -3.05
CA ASP A 14 13.30 -5.74 -2.64
C ASP A 14 13.38 -6.67 -3.84
N LEU A 15 12.53 -6.39 -4.84
CA LEU A 15 12.45 -7.16 -6.07
C LEU A 15 13.74 -7.10 -6.90
N ALA A 16 14.44 -5.97 -6.91
CA ALA A 16 15.72 -5.85 -7.61
C ALA A 16 16.82 -6.74 -7.00
N GLN A 17 16.66 -7.15 -5.74
CA GLN A 17 17.57 -7.96 -4.94
C GLN A 17 17.06 -9.40 -4.84
N HIS A 18 16.13 -9.75 -5.72
CA HIS A 18 15.51 -11.06 -5.85
C HIS A 18 14.70 -11.52 -4.63
N ILE A 19 14.29 -10.59 -3.77
CA ILE A 19 13.33 -10.87 -2.71
C ILE A 19 11.93 -10.83 -3.33
N PRO A 20 11.13 -11.91 -3.27
CA PRO A 20 9.82 -11.99 -3.93
C PRO A 20 8.74 -11.24 -3.13
N SER A 21 8.94 -9.96 -2.83
CA SER A 21 8.07 -9.15 -1.97
C SER A 21 6.77 -8.66 -2.62
N SER A 22 6.48 -9.05 -3.87
CA SER A 22 5.24 -8.65 -4.56
C SER A 22 4.00 -9.34 -3.97
N TYR A 23 2.83 -8.68 -4.00
CA TYR A 23 1.56 -9.29 -3.60
C TYR A 23 1.26 -10.59 -4.37
N SER A 24 1.54 -10.63 -5.68
CA SER A 24 1.32 -11.84 -6.47
C SER A 24 2.19 -13.01 -6.02
N ALA A 25 3.42 -12.76 -5.60
CA ALA A 25 4.29 -13.79 -5.04
C ALA A 25 3.78 -14.29 -3.67
N PHE A 26 3.31 -13.38 -2.81
CA PHE A 26 2.64 -13.73 -1.57
C PHE A 26 1.39 -14.59 -1.79
N PHE A 27 0.50 -14.20 -2.70
CA PHE A 27 -0.72 -14.98 -2.94
C PHE A 27 -0.43 -16.37 -3.54
N ARG A 28 0.55 -16.47 -4.44
CA ARG A 28 1.00 -17.77 -4.95
C ARG A 28 1.49 -18.68 -3.83
N ASP A 29 2.27 -18.13 -2.90
CA ASP A 29 2.74 -18.84 -1.72
C ASP A 29 1.58 -19.24 -0.80
N ARG A 30 0.76 -18.26 -0.38
CA ARG A 30 -0.40 -18.45 0.49
C ARG A 30 -1.35 -19.53 -0.04
N TYR A 31 -1.69 -19.50 -1.33
CA TYR A 31 -2.62 -20.45 -1.95
C TYR A 31 -1.94 -21.64 -2.63
N THR A 32 -0.68 -21.97 -2.29
CA THR A 32 0.09 -23.06 -2.91
C THR A 32 -0.65 -24.40 -2.89
N LYS A 33 -1.42 -24.69 -1.84
CA LYS A 33 -2.22 -25.94 -1.73
C LYS A 33 -3.29 -26.09 -2.82
N TYR A 34 -3.63 -25.00 -3.52
CA TYR A 34 -4.58 -24.98 -4.62
C TYR A 34 -3.91 -24.97 -6.00
N ARG A 35 -2.59 -25.18 -6.10
CA ARG A 35 -1.85 -25.02 -7.36
C ARG A 35 -1.89 -26.23 -8.31
N GLU A 36 -2.81 -27.19 -8.14
CA GLU A 36 -2.87 -28.36 -9.03
C GLU A 36 -3.06 -28.00 -10.52
N SER A 37 -2.32 -28.71 -11.37
CA SER A 37 -1.72 -28.25 -12.63
C SER A 37 -2.65 -28.05 -13.84
N PHE A 38 -3.97 -28.08 -13.69
CA PHE A 38 -4.89 -27.95 -14.84
C PHE A 38 -6.14 -27.10 -14.58
N LYS A 39 -6.39 -26.64 -13.35
CA LYS A 39 -7.59 -25.84 -13.03
C LYS A 39 -7.21 -24.46 -12.51
N LYS A 40 -7.53 -23.44 -13.31
CA LYS A 40 -7.32 -22.03 -12.99
C LYS A 40 -8.11 -21.58 -11.75
N ALA A 41 -9.35 -22.05 -11.58
CA ALA A 41 -10.24 -21.56 -10.53
C ALA A 41 -9.94 -22.19 -9.15
N ILE A 42 -9.83 -21.37 -8.11
CA ILE A 42 -9.60 -21.79 -6.73
C ILE A 42 -10.93 -21.89 -5.96
N MET A 43 -11.87 -20.97 -6.14
CA MET A 43 -13.13 -20.88 -5.38
C MET A 43 -13.94 -22.19 -5.35
N PRO A 44 -14.09 -22.96 -6.45
CA PRO A 44 -14.82 -24.22 -6.43
C PRO A 44 -14.20 -25.31 -5.54
N ARG A 45 -12.92 -25.14 -5.17
CA ARG A 45 -12.16 -26.08 -4.32
C ARG A 45 -12.12 -25.65 -2.86
N VAL A 46 -12.64 -24.46 -2.54
CA VAL A 46 -12.82 -24.01 -1.16
C VAL A 46 -14.09 -24.65 -0.63
N THR A 47 -13.96 -25.70 0.19
CA THR A 47 -15.12 -26.46 0.71
C THR A 47 -15.75 -25.76 1.92
N TYR A 48 -15.03 -25.73 3.04
CA TYR A 48 -15.46 -25.10 4.29
C TYR A 48 -14.86 -23.70 4.44
N GLN A 49 -13.55 -23.66 4.68
CA GLN A 49 -12.72 -22.46 4.78
C GLN A 49 -11.56 -22.55 3.78
N VAL A 50 -10.88 -21.43 3.57
CA VAL A 50 -9.65 -21.40 2.77
C VAL A 50 -8.56 -22.17 3.51
N ASN A 51 -7.87 -23.09 2.83
CA ASN A 51 -6.86 -23.97 3.41
C ASN A 51 -5.51 -23.26 3.49
N VAL A 52 -5.44 -22.25 4.35
CA VAL A 52 -4.28 -21.40 4.62
C VAL A 52 -4.05 -21.29 6.13
N GLU A 53 -2.86 -20.85 6.51
CA GLU A 53 -2.62 -20.42 7.89
C GLU A 53 -3.38 -19.10 8.13
N ASP A 54 -4.11 -19.05 9.25
CA ASP A 54 -4.97 -17.93 9.65
C ASP A 54 -5.90 -17.45 8.51
N PRO A 55 -6.93 -18.24 8.14
CA PRO A 55 -7.88 -17.84 7.10
C PRO A 55 -8.74 -16.65 7.56
N CYS A 56 -8.93 -15.70 6.67
CA CYS A 56 -9.68 -14.46 6.92
C CYS A 56 -10.70 -14.18 5.82
N VAL A 57 -11.60 -13.23 6.05
CA VAL A 57 -12.64 -12.87 5.08
C VAL A 57 -12.08 -12.37 3.74
N TRP A 58 -10.91 -11.72 3.75
CA TRP A 58 -10.26 -11.18 2.55
C TRP A 58 -9.82 -12.27 1.57
N ASP A 59 -9.52 -13.49 2.05
CA ASP A 59 -9.10 -14.59 1.20
C ASP A 59 -10.17 -14.93 0.15
N TYR A 60 -11.45 -14.89 0.53
CA TYR A 60 -12.56 -15.15 -0.40
C TYR A 60 -12.64 -14.12 -1.52
N LEU A 61 -12.36 -12.85 -1.20
CA LEU A 61 -12.37 -11.76 -2.19
C LEU A 61 -11.18 -11.86 -3.15
N PHE A 62 -9.96 -12.06 -2.62
CA PHE A 62 -8.76 -12.26 -3.45
C PHE A 62 -8.90 -13.43 -4.39
N ILE A 63 -9.44 -14.56 -3.92
CA ILE A 63 -9.74 -15.72 -4.76
C ILE A 63 -10.80 -15.37 -5.81
N ALA A 64 -11.86 -14.63 -5.46
CA ALA A 64 -12.90 -14.25 -6.42
C ALA A 64 -12.34 -13.36 -7.54
N TRP A 65 -11.51 -12.37 -7.23
CA TRP A 65 -10.85 -11.54 -8.24
C TRP A 65 -9.90 -12.36 -9.11
N HIS A 66 -9.12 -13.26 -8.52
CA HIS A 66 -8.25 -14.16 -9.26
C HIS A 66 -9.03 -15.04 -10.26
N ASP A 67 -10.11 -15.67 -9.80
CA ASP A 67 -10.92 -16.59 -10.60
C ASP A 67 -11.73 -15.88 -11.69
N THR A 68 -12.05 -14.60 -11.49
CA THR A 68 -12.74 -13.76 -12.48
C THR A 68 -11.81 -13.05 -13.45
N SER A 69 -10.50 -13.01 -13.18
CA SER A 69 -9.55 -12.40 -14.10
C SER A 69 -9.53 -13.16 -15.43
N LYS A 70 -9.36 -12.42 -16.53
CA LYS A 70 -9.15 -12.98 -17.87
C LYS A 70 -7.78 -13.66 -17.99
N LYS A 71 -6.76 -13.14 -17.32
CA LYS A 71 -5.38 -13.66 -17.38
C LYS A 71 -5.20 -14.84 -16.44
N LEU A 72 -4.30 -15.77 -16.79
CA LEU A 72 -3.94 -16.90 -15.93
C LEU A 72 -3.04 -16.39 -14.80
N ASP A 73 -3.31 -16.82 -13.56
CA ASP A 73 -2.50 -16.47 -12.37
C ASP A 73 -2.38 -14.95 -12.14
N ASP A 74 -3.49 -14.25 -12.34
CA ASP A 74 -3.57 -12.80 -12.23
C ASP A 74 -4.20 -12.42 -10.89
N TRP A 75 -3.33 -12.03 -9.97
CA TRP A 75 -3.71 -11.58 -8.64
C TRP A 75 -3.95 -10.08 -8.64
N LYS A 76 -5.06 -9.67 -8.03
CA LYS A 76 -5.38 -8.26 -7.87
C LYS A 76 -4.42 -7.62 -6.88
N ASP A 77 -3.98 -6.40 -7.21
CA ASP A 77 -3.27 -5.53 -6.29
C ASP A 77 -4.08 -5.30 -5.01
N VAL A 78 -3.44 -5.39 -3.85
CA VAL A 78 -4.11 -5.36 -2.53
C VAL A 78 -4.81 -4.04 -2.28
N GLU A 79 -4.16 -2.93 -2.62
CA GLU A 79 -4.71 -1.58 -2.37
C GLU A 79 -5.90 -1.31 -3.28
N SER A 80 -5.80 -1.73 -4.54
CA SER A 80 -6.90 -1.69 -5.50
C SER A 80 -8.07 -2.60 -5.09
N ALA A 81 -7.80 -3.76 -4.49
CA ALA A 81 -8.79 -4.68 -3.96
C ALA A 81 -9.55 -4.08 -2.76
N ILE A 82 -8.83 -3.49 -1.80
CA ILE A 82 -9.41 -2.76 -0.66
C ILE A 82 -10.28 -1.61 -1.19
N LYS A 83 -9.76 -0.81 -2.12
CA LYS A 83 -10.49 0.31 -2.72
C LYS A 83 -11.80 -0.15 -3.37
N GLU A 84 -11.76 -1.19 -4.20
CA GLU A 84 -12.96 -1.69 -4.88
C GLU A 84 -13.98 -2.30 -3.91
N TRP A 85 -13.53 -2.99 -2.86
CA TRP A 85 -14.43 -3.53 -1.85
C TRP A 85 -15.11 -2.44 -1.03
N VAL A 86 -14.32 -1.50 -0.51
CA VAL A 86 -14.76 -0.53 0.50
C VAL A 86 -15.55 0.63 -0.11
N ILE A 87 -15.03 1.22 -1.21
CA ILE A 87 -15.61 2.42 -1.85
C ILE A 87 -16.07 2.16 -3.30
N GLY A 88 -15.81 0.98 -3.84
CA GLY A 88 -16.18 0.66 -5.21
C GLY A 88 -17.68 0.61 -5.41
N LYS A 89 -18.10 0.99 -6.62
CA LYS A 89 -19.50 0.94 -7.08
C LYS A 89 -19.74 -0.17 -8.11
N GLY A 90 -18.70 -0.93 -8.43
CA GLY A 90 -18.71 -1.98 -9.44
C GLY A 90 -19.01 -3.38 -8.88
N SER A 91 -18.79 -4.38 -9.73
CA SER A 91 -18.83 -5.81 -9.35
C SER A 91 -17.79 -6.13 -8.29
N ILE A 92 -18.10 -7.00 -7.33
CA ILE A 92 -17.16 -7.39 -6.25
C ILE A 92 -16.84 -6.21 -5.32
N SER A 93 -17.87 -5.45 -4.94
CA SER A 93 -17.84 -4.41 -3.91
C SER A 93 -18.74 -4.77 -2.72
N LEU A 94 -18.56 -4.13 -1.57
CA LEU A 94 -19.44 -4.33 -0.41
C LEU A 94 -20.90 -3.97 -0.75
N ASN A 95 -21.10 -2.90 -1.53
CA ASN A 95 -22.43 -2.52 -2.02
C ASN A 95 -23.04 -3.59 -2.93
N ASP A 96 -22.23 -4.20 -3.81
CA ASP A 96 -22.68 -5.33 -4.64
C ASP A 96 -23.02 -6.57 -3.79
N ALA A 97 -22.27 -6.84 -2.72
CA ALA A 97 -22.53 -7.94 -1.81
C ALA A 97 -23.81 -7.72 -0.98
N LEU A 98 -24.03 -6.51 -0.43
CA LEU A 98 -25.26 -6.13 0.26
C LEU A 98 -26.49 -6.30 -0.67
N ASN A 99 -26.37 -5.85 -1.92
CA ASN A 99 -27.39 -6.05 -2.95
C ASN A 99 -27.66 -7.53 -3.25
N TYR A 100 -26.62 -8.39 -3.20
CA TYR A 100 -26.75 -9.82 -3.42
C TYR A 100 -27.42 -10.54 -2.23
N TRP A 101 -27.09 -10.14 -1.00
CA TRP A 101 -27.65 -10.74 0.22
C TRP A 101 -29.10 -10.32 0.48
N THR A 102 -29.57 -9.24 -0.15
CA THR A 102 -30.97 -8.82 -0.15
C THR A 102 -31.83 -9.80 -0.97
N ILE A 103 -32.95 -10.27 -0.41
CA ILE A 103 -33.76 -11.38 -0.97
C ILE A 103 -34.52 -11.03 -2.27
N LEU A 104 -34.97 -9.78 -2.42
CA LEU A 104 -36.00 -9.40 -3.42
C LEU A 104 -35.48 -8.61 -4.64
N SER A 105 -34.17 -8.42 -4.78
CA SER A 105 -33.59 -7.76 -5.95
C SER A 105 -33.53 -8.71 -7.15
N VAL A 106 -33.93 -8.24 -8.35
CA VAL A 106 -33.59 -8.93 -9.61
C VAL A 106 -32.06 -8.98 -9.66
N LYS A 107 -31.50 -10.15 -9.39
CA LYS A 107 -30.04 -10.28 -9.25
C LYS A 107 -29.42 -10.18 -10.65
N PRO A 108 -28.61 -9.15 -10.95
CA PRO A 108 -27.77 -9.21 -12.14
C PRO A 108 -26.92 -10.47 -12.06
N SER A 109 -26.72 -11.12 -13.22
CA SER A 109 -25.87 -12.30 -13.31
C SER A 109 -24.48 -11.93 -12.80
N ARG A 110 -23.98 -12.72 -11.84
CA ARG A 110 -22.62 -12.62 -11.31
C ARG A 110 -21.88 -13.91 -11.67
N PRO A 111 -20.56 -13.85 -11.90
CA PRO A 111 -19.77 -15.07 -12.07
C PRO A 111 -19.90 -15.99 -10.86
N ASP A 112 -19.90 -17.31 -11.09
CA ASP A 112 -20.04 -18.32 -10.02
C ASP A 112 -19.02 -18.13 -8.89
N ALA A 113 -17.79 -17.71 -9.22
CA ALA A 113 -16.76 -17.44 -8.22
C ALA A 113 -17.18 -16.31 -7.25
N VAL A 114 -17.83 -15.27 -7.74
CA VAL A 114 -18.31 -14.13 -6.93
C VAL A 114 -19.49 -14.55 -6.06
N VAL A 115 -20.45 -15.28 -6.65
CA VAL A 115 -21.61 -15.81 -5.90
C VAL A 115 -21.14 -16.71 -4.75
N ASN A 116 -20.21 -17.63 -5.02
CA ASN A 116 -19.64 -18.50 -4.01
C ASN A 116 -18.84 -17.73 -2.95
N ALA A 117 -18.11 -16.68 -3.35
CA ALA A 117 -17.42 -15.81 -2.40
C ALA A 117 -18.41 -15.14 -1.44
N TYR A 118 -19.49 -14.54 -1.94
CA TYR A 118 -20.48 -13.85 -1.10
C TYR A 118 -21.20 -14.79 -0.14
N LEU A 119 -21.52 -16.01 -0.56
CA LEU A 119 -22.08 -17.03 0.33
C LEU A 119 -21.10 -17.40 1.44
N LYS A 120 -19.81 -17.57 1.11
CA LYS A 120 -18.77 -17.92 2.08
C LYS A 120 -18.44 -16.77 3.02
N ILE A 121 -18.41 -15.54 2.53
CA ILE A 121 -18.23 -14.33 3.33
C ILE A 121 -19.37 -14.21 4.35
N GLN A 122 -20.63 -14.32 3.91
CA GLN A 122 -21.78 -14.23 4.82
C GLN A 122 -21.71 -15.31 5.90
N LYS A 123 -21.40 -16.55 5.51
CA LYS A 123 -21.21 -17.66 6.46
C LYS A 123 -20.07 -17.36 7.45
N TYR A 124 -18.92 -16.93 6.94
CA TYR A 124 -17.74 -16.62 7.76
C TYR A 124 -18.05 -15.51 8.78
N VAL A 125 -18.67 -14.41 8.33
CA VAL A 125 -19.08 -13.31 9.21
C VAL A 125 -20.04 -13.79 10.30
N ASN A 126 -21.06 -14.59 9.96
CA ASN A 126 -22.00 -15.14 10.95
C ASN A 126 -21.31 -16.04 12.00
N GLU A 127 -20.24 -16.74 11.62
CA GLU A 127 -19.48 -17.59 12.53
C GLU A 127 -18.53 -16.81 13.45
N HIS A 128 -18.07 -15.63 13.02
CA HIS A 128 -17.01 -14.86 13.69
C HIS A 128 -17.51 -13.54 14.33
N SER A 129 -18.76 -13.13 14.09
CA SER A 129 -19.31 -11.87 14.59
C SER A 129 -20.81 -11.99 14.86
N SER A 130 -21.17 -12.08 16.14
CA SER A 130 -22.57 -12.14 16.59
C SER A 130 -23.29 -10.78 16.56
N ASN A 131 -22.55 -9.68 16.42
CA ASN A 131 -23.06 -8.32 16.39
C ASN A 131 -23.45 -7.82 14.99
N ILE A 132 -23.18 -8.63 13.95
CA ILE A 132 -23.57 -8.40 12.57
C ILE A 132 -24.79 -9.25 12.25
N ASP A 133 -25.91 -8.60 11.96
CA ASP A 133 -27.17 -9.26 11.63
C ASP A 133 -27.57 -8.93 10.19
N PHE A 134 -27.49 -9.92 9.29
CA PHE A 134 -27.91 -9.78 7.90
C PHE A 134 -29.45 -9.76 7.74
N SER A 135 -30.22 -10.12 8.77
CA SER A 135 -31.68 -10.15 8.70
C SER A 135 -32.29 -8.77 8.45
N VAL A 136 -31.60 -7.70 8.85
CA VAL A 136 -32.00 -6.29 8.63
C VAL A 136 -32.23 -5.96 7.15
N LEU A 137 -31.52 -6.65 6.24
CA LEU A 137 -31.70 -6.49 4.79
C LEU A 137 -33.09 -6.90 4.29
N ASN A 138 -33.86 -7.64 5.10
CA ASN A 138 -35.19 -8.13 4.74
C ASN A 138 -36.32 -7.25 5.29
N TYR A 139 -36.04 -6.34 6.22
CA TYR A 139 -37.08 -5.53 6.90
C TYR A 139 -37.52 -4.28 6.10
N PHE A 140 -36.67 -3.74 5.23
CA PHE A 140 -36.96 -2.51 4.47
C PHE A 140 -38.01 -2.64 3.36
N ASN A 141 -38.54 -3.84 3.12
CA ASN A 141 -39.64 -4.02 2.18
C ASN A 141 -41.04 -3.95 2.83
N THR A 142 -41.13 -3.66 4.13
CA THR A 142 -42.43 -3.57 4.85
C THR A 142 -42.83 -2.19 5.34
N SER A 143 -41.98 -1.16 5.23
CA SER A 143 -42.32 0.19 5.65
C SER A 143 -42.10 1.19 4.52
N ALA A 144 -43.21 1.59 3.89
CA ALA A 144 -43.33 2.84 3.16
C ALA A 144 -43.38 4.06 4.10
N ASP A 145 -43.02 3.89 5.38
CA ASP A 145 -43.16 4.88 6.44
C ASP A 145 -41.84 5.01 7.21
N LEU A 146 -40.87 5.74 6.68
CA LEU A 146 -39.77 6.33 7.46
C LEU A 146 -39.41 7.70 6.87
N ASP A 147 -40.39 8.59 6.84
CA ASP A 147 -40.18 10.05 6.84
C ASP A 147 -39.86 10.55 8.27
N ASP A 148 -39.07 9.79 9.05
CA ASP A 148 -38.57 10.25 10.34
C ASP A 148 -37.15 10.78 10.12
N GLU A 149 -37.05 12.10 9.93
CA GLU A 149 -35.79 12.86 9.78
C GLU A 149 -34.95 12.74 11.07
N GLY A 150 -34.33 11.58 11.31
CA GLY A 150 -33.52 11.34 12.50
C GLY A 150 -33.10 9.90 12.78
N SER A 151 -33.74 8.88 12.17
CA SER A 151 -33.31 7.48 12.36
C SER A 151 -32.19 7.10 11.38
N GLU A 152 -31.03 6.66 11.89
CA GLU A 152 -29.96 6.09 11.08
C GLU A 152 -30.46 4.87 10.29
N ASP A 153 -30.19 4.83 8.98
CA ASP A 153 -30.56 3.72 8.08
C ASP A 153 -29.94 2.40 8.58
N PRO A 154 -30.74 1.40 9.00
CA PRO A 154 -30.23 0.10 9.40
C PRO A 154 -29.31 -0.62 8.38
N VAL A 155 -29.45 -0.37 7.06
CA VAL A 155 -28.51 -0.90 6.06
C VAL A 155 -27.14 -0.23 6.19
N GLU A 156 -27.11 1.08 6.40
CA GLU A 156 -25.86 1.81 6.65
C GLU A 156 -25.21 1.41 7.98
N ILE A 157 -26.00 1.16 9.03
CA ILE A 157 -25.48 0.60 10.29
C ILE A 157 -24.83 -0.77 10.04
N LEU A 158 -25.50 -1.65 9.28
CA LEU A 158 -24.92 -2.95 8.89
C LEU A 158 -23.65 -2.77 8.08
N ARG A 159 -23.64 -1.84 7.12
CA ARG A 159 -22.49 -1.52 6.27
C ARG A 159 -21.29 -1.09 7.12
N VAL A 160 -21.47 -0.17 8.06
CA VAL A 160 -20.39 0.29 8.97
C VAL A 160 -19.88 -0.87 9.82
N LYS A 161 -20.76 -1.70 10.40
CA LYS A 161 -20.34 -2.87 11.17
C LYS A 161 -19.56 -3.90 10.34
N LEU A 162 -19.96 -4.11 9.09
CA LEU A 162 -19.22 -4.95 8.16
C LEU A 162 -17.85 -4.34 7.86
N LEU A 163 -17.78 -3.04 7.55
CA LEU A 163 -16.50 -2.36 7.34
C LEU A 163 -15.56 -2.51 8.54
N ASP A 164 -16.05 -2.33 9.77
CA ASP A 164 -15.27 -2.54 10.98
C ASP A 164 -14.77 -3.99 11.13
N PHE A 165 -15.60 -4.96 10.75
CA PHE A 165 -15.19 -6.37 10.72
C PHE A 165 -14.09 -6.61 9.69
N PHE A 166 -14.28 -6.13 8.46
CA PHE A 166 -13.29 -6.26 7.38
C PHE A 166 -11.97 -5.55 7.72
N ALA A 167 -12.01 -4.43 8.45
CA ALA A 167 -10.81 -3.74 8.89
C ALA A 167 -10.01 -4.57 9.90
N LYS A 168 -10.69 -5.26 10.83
CA LYS A 168 -10.03 -6.18 11.77
C LYS A 168 -9.43 -7.38 11.06
N GLU A 169 -10.17 -7.96 10.12
CA GLU A 169 -9.71 -9.09 9.31
C GLU A 169 -8.54 -8.73 8.38
N LEU A 170 -8.40 -7.44 8.04
CA LEU A 170 -7.27 -6.98 7.23
C LEU A 170 -5.93 -7.19 7.97
N HIS A 171 -5.93 -7.13 9.31
CA HIS A 171 -4.74 -7.43 10.12
C HIS A 171 -4.30 -8.88 10.00
N VAL A 172 -5.24 -9.81 9.87
CA VAL A 172 -4.93 -11.23 9.74
C VAL A 172 -4.12 -11.50 8.48
N ILE A 173 -4.50 -10.89 7.35
CA ILE A 173 -3.78 -11.07 6.09
C ILE A 173 -2.46 -10.28 6.05
N GLU A 174 -2.37 -9.16 6.76
CA GLU A 174 -1.12 -8.41 6.93
C GLU A 174 -0.09 -9.16 7.76
N ASP A 175 -0.51 -9.83 8.84
CA ASP A 175 0.36 -10.69 9.63
C ASP A 175 0.82 -11.91 8.83
N ALA A 176 -0.07 -12.46 7.98
CA ALA A 176 0.31 -13.51 7.04
C ALA A 176 1.34 -13.02 6.01
N PHE A 177 1.19 -11.80 5.50
CA PHE A 177 2.15 -11.20 4.58
C PHE A 177 3.48 -10.88 5.26
N THR A 178 3.46 -10.40 6.50
CA THR A 178 4.65 -10.14 7.33
C THR A 178 5.46 -11.42 7.53
N ARG A 179 4.80 -12.51 7.95
CA ARG A 179 5.45 -13.83 8.10
C ARG A 179 6.01 -14.37 6.79
N TYR A 180 5.31 -14.14 5.68
CA TYR A 180 5.81 -14.46 4.35
C TYR A 180 7.11 -13.70 4.04
N LEU A 181 7.12 -12.38 4.22
CA LEU A 181 8.27 -11.53 3.96
C LEU A 181 9.50 -11.93 4.79
N ILE A 182 9.33 -12.14 6.10
CA ILE A 182 10.40 -12.62 7.00
C ILE A 182 10.99 -13.94 6.48
N ARG A 183 10.15 -14.85 5.99
CA ARG A 183 10.61 -16.15 5.46
C ARG A 183 11.41 -16.02 4.16
N VAL A 184 11.03 -15.09 3.27
CA VAL A 184 11.67 -14.96 1.95
C VAL A 184 12.89 -14.02 1.94
N GLN A 185 13.09 -13.23 3.00
CA GLN A 185 14.26 -12.36 3.18
C GLN A 185 15.56 -13.08 3.52
N GLY A 186 15.55 -14.41 3.72
CA GLY A 186 16.72 -15.19 4.12
C GLY A 186 17.89 -15.26 3.12
N ASN A 187 17.99 -14.34 2.16
CA ASN A 187 19.10 -14.22 1.23
C ASN A 187 20.32 -13.55 1.92
N PRO A 188 21.46 -14.26 2.06
CA PRO A 188 22.64 -13.72 2.74
C PRO A 188 23.25 -12.47 2.10
N SER A 189 22.98 -12.19 0.82
CA SER A 189 23.50 -11.00 0.12
C SER A 189 22.57 -9.80 0.17
N TYR A 190 21.38 -9.93 0.77
CA TYR A 190 20.34 -8.92 0.72
C TYR A 190 20.79 -7.59 1.35
N ASP A 191 21.43 -7.63 2.52
CA ASP A 191 21.87 -6.41 3.22
C ASP A 191 23.00 -5.71 2.46
N SER A 192 24.01 -6.46 1.99
CA SER A 192 25.13 -5.90 1.24
C SER A 192 24.69 -5.29 -0.09
N SER A 193 23.81 -5.97 -0.81
CA SER A 193 23.30 -5.51 -2.11
C SER A 193 22.43 -4.27 -1.95
N SER A 194 21.57 -4.26 -0.92
CA SER A 194 20.73 -3.10 -0.57
C SER A 194 21.57 -1.86 -0.25
N ARG A 195 22.68 -2.03 0.48
CA ARG A 195 23.60 -0.94 0.79
C ARG A 195 24.34 -0.43 -0.44
N ASN A 196 24.77 -1.31 -1.34
CA ASN A 196 25.43 -0.91 -2.58
C ASN A 196 24.51 -0.05 -3.44
N ILE A 197 23.24 -0.44 -3.58
CA ILE A 197 22.24 0.34 -4.31
C ILE A 197 21.99 1.67 -3.61
N TYR A 198 21.83 1.69 -2.28
CA TYR A 198 21.69 2.93 -1.52
C TYR A 198 22.86 3.89 -1.75
N LYS A 199 24.11 3.42 -1.66
CA LYS A 199 25.31 4.24 -1.89
C LYS A 199 25.33 4.81 -3.30
N ALA A 200 25.13 3.96 -4.30
CA ALA A 200 25.06 4.38 -5.69
C ALA A 200 23.97 5.44 -5.93
N MET A 201 22.79 5.29 -5.31
CA MET A 201 21.73 6.29 -5.36
C MET A 201 22.15 7.60 -4.69
N ALA A 202 22.67 7.54 -3.46
CA ALA A 202 23.05 8.70 -2.68
C ALA A 202 24.12 9.54 -3.38
N GLU A 203 25.10 8.90 -4.01
CA GLU A 203 26.23 9.53 -4.69
C GLU A 203 25.90 10.00 -6.12
N THR A 204 24.88 9.44 -6.78
CA THR A 204 24.52 9.86 -8.14
C THR A 204 24.06 11.33 -8.17
N GLY A 205 24.59 12.15 -9.07
CA GLY A 205 24.11 13.52 -9.28
C GLY A 205 24.72 14.58 -8.34
N THR A 206 25.69 14.18 -7.50
CA THR A 206 26.43 15.10 -6.61
C THR A 206 27.90 14.66 -6.49
N ASP A 207 28.80 15.63 -6.34
CA ASP A 207 30.23 15.37 -6.06
C ASP A 207 30.52 15.37 -4.54
N ILE A 208 29.49 15.56 -3.70
CA ILE A 208 29.63 15.61 -2.24
C ILE A 208 29.87 14.19 -1.70
N PRO A 209 30.95 13.95 -0.94
CA PRO A 209 31.23 12.65 -0.32
C PRO A 209 30.08 12.16 0.55
N LEU A 210 29.84 10.84 0.56
CA LEU A 210 28.69 10.22 1.25
C LEU A 210 28.63 10.57 2.75
N ASP A 211 29.77 10.67 3.43
CA ASP A 211 29.89 11.03 4.85
C ASP A 211 29.56 12.50 5.15
N GLU A 212 29.55 13.37 4.15
CA GLU A 212 29.12 14.76 4.25
C GLU A 212 27.62 14.96 3.93
N GLN A 213 26.94 13.90 3.47
CA GLN A 213 25.53 13.93 3.09
C GLN A 213 24.60 13.65 4.28
N SER A 214 23.41 14.24 4.22
CA SER A 214 22.29 14.02 5.13
C SER A 214 21.13 13.41 4.37
N ASN A 215 21.07 12.07 4.33
CA ASN A 215 20.12 11.32 3.51
C ASN A 215 18.91 10.92 4.34
N VAL A 216 17.73 11.38 3.94
CA VAL A 216 16.45 10.97 4.53
C VAL A 216 15.85 9.85 3.69
N ILE A 217 15.52 8.72 4.31
CA ILE A 217 14.82 7.62 3.65
C ILE A 217 13.33 7.74 3.93
N LEU A 218 12.52 7.87 2.87
CA LEU A 218 11.07 7.70 2.91
C LEU A 218 10.72 6.37 2.25
N SER A 219 10.52 5.34 3.06
CA SER A 219 10.33 3.97 2.59
C SER A 219 8.86 3.59 2.53
N PHE A 220 8.41 3.12 1.37
CA PHE A 220 7.18 2.38 1.13
C PHE A 220 7.49 0.89 0.95
N ASN A 221 8.68 0.47 1.39
CA ASN A 221 9.04 -0.92 1.47
C ASN A 221 8.65 -1.47 2.84
N TYR A 222 8.34 -2.76 2.90
CA TYR A 222 7.96 -3.43 4.14
C TYR A 222 9.17 -3.84 4.99
N THR A 223 10.35 -3.84 4.36
CA THR A 223 11.58 -4.39 4.88
C THR A 223 12.60 -3.26 5.05
N THR A 224 13.53 -3.43 5.98
CA THR A 224 14.39 -2.35 6.48
C THR A 224 15.88 -2.72 6.49
N PRO A 225 16.44 -3.26 5.38
CA PRO A 225 17.85 -3.70 5.34
C PRO A 225 18.86 -2.57 5.63
N LEU A 226 18.47 -1.31 5.38
CA LEU A 226 19.31 -0.13 5.62
C LEU A 226 19.39 0.28 7.11
N LEU A 227 18.52 -0.27 7.96
CA LEU A 227 18.53 -0.05 9.41
C LEU A 227 19.24 -1.16 10.19
N GLN A 228 19.65 -2.24 9.50
CA GLN A 228 20.41 -3.32 10.09
C GLN A 228 21.88 -2.92 10.29
N SER A 229 22.51 -3.47 11.33
CA SER A 229 23.90 -3.16 11.69
C SER A 229 24.93 -3.78 10.73
N PRO A 230 26.05 -3.09 10.40
CA PRO A 230 26.35 -1.70 10.75
C PRO A 230 25.55 -0.72 9.89
N ARG A 231 24.96 0.30 10.50
CA ARG A 231 24.18 1.32 9.77
C ARG A 231 25.09 2.25 8.97
N GLU A 232 24.59 2.75 7.84
CA GLU A 232 25.24 3.80 7.08
C GLU A 232 25.05 5.17 7.77
N GLU A 233 26.14 5.81 8.20
CA GLU A 233 26.11 7.09 8.96
C GLU A 233 25.46 8.25 8.19
N SER A 234 25.53 8.20 6.85
CA SER A 234 24.92 9.17 5.96
C SER A 234 23.40 9.16 5.97
N ILE A 235 22.78 8.07 6.47
CA ILE A 235 21.33 8.02 6.68
C ILE A 235 21.02 8.88 7.90
N TYR A 236 20.46 10.06 7.69
CA TYR A 236 20.07 10.97 8.75
C TYR A 236 18.79 10.52 9.46
N TYR A 237 17.79 10.12 8.69
CA TYR A 237 16.48 9.71 9.19
C TYR A 237 15.85 8.69 8.25
N HIS A 238 15.01 7.80 8.78
CA HIS A 238 14.25 6.82 8.00
C HIS A 238 12.81 6.85 8.50
N ARG A 239 11.84 6.93 7.58
CA ARG A 239 10.42 6.76 7.91
C ARG A 239 9.79 5.73 6.98
N ASN A 240 9.04 4.80 7.55
CA ASN A 240 8.27 3.84 6.77
C ASN A 240 6.84 4.32 6.62
N VAL A 241 6.25 4.14 5.44
CA VAL A 241 4.85 4.43 5.18
C VAL A 241 3.99 3.19 5.40
N HIS A 242 4.48 2.01 5.01
CA HIS A 242 3.73 0.75 5.12
C HIS A 242 4.01 -0.04 6.41
N GLY A 243 4.69 0.58 7.39
CA GLY A 243 5.18 -0.14 8.57
C GLY A 243 6.46 -0.94 8.27
N ASP A 244 6.80 -1.91 9.13
CA ASP A 244 8.01 -2.73 9.00
C ASP A 244 7.84 -4.14 9.58
N VAL A 245 8.63 -5.08 9.05
CA VAL A 245 8.64 -6.47 9.52
C VAL A 245 9.52 -6.70 10.76
N ASP A 246 10.46 -5.79 11.06
CA ASP A 246 11.57 -6.02 12.00
C ASP A 246 11.08 -6.22 13.45
N ARG A 247 9.92 -5.66 13.81
CA ARG A 247 9.34 -5.79 15.15
C ARG A 247 8.34 -6.92 15.32
N PHE A 248 8.10 -7.71 14.29
CA PHE A 248 7.09 -8.78 14.34
C PHE A 248 7.39 -9.83 15.43
N SER A 249 8.68 -10.13 15.69
CA SER A 249 9.07 -11.15 16.69
C SER A 249 9.22 -10.63 18.12
N ASP A 250 9.29 -9.31 18.32
CA ASP A 250 9.68 -8.70 19.60
C ASP A 250 8.51 -8.54 20.58
N GLU A 251 7.27 -8.74 20.13
CA GLU A 251 6.08 -8.43 20.92
C GLU A 251 5.24 -9.68 21.22
N SER A 252 4.87 -9.85 22.49
CA SER A 252 3.78 -10.75 22.87
C SER A 252 2.53 -10.30 22.12
N HIS A 253 1.87 -11.21 21.39
CA HIS A 253 0.75 -10.95 20.46
C HIS A 253 -0.53 -10.45 21.18
N GLY A 254 -0.42 -9.37 21.93
CA GLY A 254 -1.44 -8.76 22.76
C GLY A 254 -2.35 -7.81 21.98
N GLY A 255 -2.82 -8.23 20.80
CA GLY A 255 -3.91 -7.57 20.07
C GLY A 255 -3.61 -6.19 19.48
N TYR A 256 -3.70 -6.10 18.15
CA TYR A 256 -3.72 -4.86 17.35
C TYR A 256 -2.42 -4.04 17.32
N ASP A 257 -1.27 -4.66 17.55
CA ASP A 257 0.01 -4.03 17.21
C ASP A 257 0.28 -4.27 15.71
N TYR A 258 0.22 -3.17 14.96
CA TYR A 258 0.32 -3.17 13.51
C TYR A 258 1.80 -3.21 13.10
N HIS A 259 2.19 -4.23 12.34
CA HIS A 259 3.56 -4.34 11.81
C HIS A 259 3.62 -3.82 10.38
N VAL A 260 2.82 -4.42 9.51
CA VAL A 260 2.60 -3.99 8.13
C VAL A 260 1.21 -3.41 7.99
N ILE A 261 1.07 -2.36 7.18
CA ILE A 261 -0.24 -1.79 6.84
C ILE A 261 -0.46 -1.77 5.33
N PHE A 262 -1.60 -2.29 4.93
CA PHE A 262 -2.20 -2.03 3.63
C PHE A 262 -3.17 -0.88 3.72
N GLY A 263 -3.39 -0.16 2.63
CA GLY A 263 -4.42 0.86 2.65
C GLY A 263 -4.58 1.60 1.34
N ILE A 264 -5.69 2.32 1.28
CA ILE A 264 -6.01 3.23 0.19
C ILE A 264 -5.53 4.65 0.51
N ASP A 265 -5.57 5.52 -0.49
CA ASP A 265 -5.30 6.94 -0.28
C ASP A 265 -6.36 7.57 0.65
N GLY A 266 -5.93 8.50 1.49
CA GLY A 266 -6.77 9.11 2.52
C GLY A 266 -7.52 10.36 2.12
N GLN A 267 -7.11 11.06 1.06
CA GLN A 267 -7.46 12.47 0.84
C GLN A 267 -8.98 12.76 0.80
N ALA A 268 -9.78 11.83 0.29
CA ALA A 268 -11.23 12.01 0.12
C ALA A 268 -12.09 11.26 1.14
N HIS A 269 -11.51 10.45 2.03
CA HIS A 269 -12.26 9.44 2.79
C HIS A 269 -12.04 9.48 4.32
N MET A 270 -11.41 10.53 4.84
CA MET A 270 -11.13 10.65 6.28
C MET A 270 -12.39 10.87 7.13
N ASP A 271 -13.44 11.47 6.56
CA ASP A 271 -14.69 11.79 7.26
C ASP A 271 -15.79 10.74 7.06
N GLU A 272 -15.52 9.68 6.29
CA GLU A 272 -16.49 8.63 5.97
C GLU A 272 -16.51 7.52 7.05
N PRO A 273 -17.63 7.33 7.78
CA PRO A 273 -17.74 6.31 8.81
C PRO A 273 -17.45 4.90 8.28
N GLY A 274 -16.62 4.15 9.00
CA GLY A 274 -16.20 2.79 8.62
C GLY A 274 -15.22 2.72 7.44
N VAL A 275 -15.09 3.75 6.61
CA VAL A 275 -14.15 3.77 5.45
C VAL A 275 -12.78 4.27 5.86
N TYR A 276 -12.70 5.34 6.66
CA TYR A 276 -11.44 6.01 7.00
C TYR A 276 -10.38 5.05 7.57
N GLN A 277 -10.79 3.98 8.27
CA GLN A 277 -9.89 2.98 8.86
C GLN A 277 -9.09 2.16 7.83
N PHE A 278 -9.48 2.16 6.56
CA PHE A 278 -8.75 1.53 5.45
C PHE A 278 -7.73 2.47 4.80
N THR A 279 -7.72 3.76 5.16
CA THR A 279 -6.77 4.73 4.61
C THR A 279 -5.40 4.57 5.24
N LYS A 280 -4.33 4.72 4.46
CA LYS A 280 -2.96 4.67 5.00
C LYS A 280 -2.76 5.71 6.11
N THR A 281 -3.29 6.92 5.96
CA THR A 281 -3.18 7.99 6.96
C THR A 281 -3.74 7.59 8.32
N ALA A 282 -4.97 7.07 8.38
CA ALA A 282 -5.58 6.64 9.64
C ALA A 282 -4.82 5.45 10.27
N ARG A 283 -4.24 4.59 9.43
CA ARG A 283 -3.51 3.41 9.87
C ARG A 283 -2.12 3.75 10.39
N VAL A 284 -1.38 4.63 9.70
CA VAL A 284 -0.12 5.20 10.19
C VAL A 284 -0.33 5.92 11.52
N LEU A 285 -1.45 6.63 11.69
CA LEU A 285 -1.79 7.26 12.97
C LEU A 285 -1.97 6.24 14.11
N LYS A 286 -2.46 5.03 13.80
CA LYS A 286 -2.62 3.92 14.76
C LYS A 286 -1.35 3.09 14.96
N LEU A 287 -0.35 3.20 14.07
CA LEU A 287 0.95 2.55 14.24
C LEU A 287 1.62 3.08 15.52
N ARG A 288 1.70 2.24 16.55
CA ARG A 288 2.21 2.66 17.86
C ARG A 288 3.69 3.02 17.82
N ARG A 289 4.50 2.27 17.04
CA ARG A 289 5.95 2.51 16.90
C ARG A 289 6.47 1.93 15.59
N GLN A 290 7.21 2.73 14.82
CA GLN A 290 8.06 2.23 13.73
C GLN A 290 9.43 1.85 14.27
N TYR A 291 10.13 0.93 13.61
CA TYR A 291 11.52 0.64 13.94
C TYR A 291 12.40 1.86 13.60
N LEU A 292 12.89 2.51 14.65
CA LEU A 292 13.86 3.60 14.59
C LEU A 292 15.00 3.29 15.54
N THR A 293 16.23 3.51 15.08
CA THR A 293 17.40 3.47 15.96
C THR A 293 17.36 4.66 16.93
N GLY A 294 17.91 4.50 18.14
CA GLY A 294 17.90 5.56 19.17
C GLY A 294 18.54 6.87 18.71
N GLU A 295 19.50 6.81 17.78
CA GLU A 295 20.15 7.99 17.19
C GLU A 295 19.23 8.85 16.33
N MET A 296 18.16 8.26 15.77
CA MET A 296 17.15 8.95 14.95
C MET A 296 16.02 9.56 15.79
N ALA A 297 16.01 9.32 17.11
CA ALA A 297 14.98 9.84 17.98
C ALA A 297 14.95 11.37 17.94
N GLY A 298 13.77 11.95 17.73
CA GLY A 298 13.56 13.40 17.65
C GLY A 298 13.92 14.03 16.31
N ARG A 299 14.33 13.26 15.30
CA ARG A 299 14.54 13.74 13.92
C ARG A 299 13.26 13.61 13.09
N SER A 300 13.18 14.34 11.99
CA SER A 300 12.09 14.31 11.01
C SER A 300 12.58 14.37 9.56
N ILE A 301 11.65 14.14 8.61
CA ILE A 301 11.95 14.17 7.16
C ILE A 301 12.43 15.55 6.70
N PHE A 302 11.91 16.62 7.29
CA PHE A 302 12.09 18.00 6.81
C PHE A 302 12.94 18.86 7.77
N ASP A 303 13.75 18.23 8.63
CA ASP A 303 14.65 18.94 9.53
C ASP A 303 15.65 19.82 8.78
N ALA A 304 16.09 19.39 7.58
CA ALA A 304 16.96 20.18 6.73
C ALA A 304 16.38 21.58 6.46
N GLN A 305 15.12 21.64 6.00
CA GLN A 305 14.43 22.90 5.71
C GLN A 305 14.17 23.72 6.98
N SER A 306 13.83 23.05 8.09
CA SER A 306 13.64 23.72 9.39
C SER A 306 14.93 24.38 9.89
N ASN A 307 16.09 23.85 9.50
CA ASN A 307 17.41 24.37 9.83
C ASN A 307 17.96 25.34 8.76
N GLY A 308 17.12 25.79 7.81
CA GLY A 308 17.48 26.75 6.77
C GLY A 308 18.33 26.15 5.63
N SER A 309 18.32 24.83 5.47
CA SER A 309 18.97 24.12 4.36
C SER A 309 17.93 23.58 3.38
N ASP A 310 18.18 23.72 2.07
CA ASP A 310 17.27 23.19 1.06
C ASP A 310 17.48 21.69 0.83
N ILE A 311 16.40 21.01 0.41
CA ILE A 311 16.49 19.65 -0.12
C ILE A 311 16.93 19.75 -1.57
N ALA A 312 18.15 19.31 -1.86
CA ALA A 312 18.74 19.43 -3.19
C ALA A 312 18.06 18.50 -4.20
N GLU A 313 17.70 17.28 -3.77
CA GLU A 313 17.17 16.26 -4.67
C GLU A 313 16.26 15.26 -3.94
N VAL A 314 15.23 14.81 -4.65
CA VAL A 314 14.40 13.65 -4.29
C VAL A 314 14.65 12.52 -5.28
N LYS A 315 15.09 11.38 -4.78
CA LYS A 315 15.49 10.21 -5.56
C LYS A 315 14.52 9.07 -5.33
N PHE A 316 13.94 8.51 -6.39
CA PHE A 316 12.97 7.42 -6.30
C PHE A 316 13.58 6.12 -6.81
N PHE A 317 13.35 5.01 -6.13
CA PHE A 317 13.69 3.68 -6.66
C PHE A 317 12.65 2.64 -6.29
N GLY A 318 12.29 1.81 -7.27
CA GLY A 318 11.43 0.65 -7.05
C GLY A 318 9.99 0.98 -6.61
N HIS A 319 9.57 2.25 -6.65
CA HIS A 319 8.21 2.63 -6.30
C HIS A 319 7.25 2.47 -7.50
N SER A 320 6.03 1.96 -7.26
CA SER A 320 4.99 1.84 -8.29
C SER A 320 4.43 3.19 -8.73
N LEU A 321 4.57 4.19 -7.85
CA LEU A 321 3.93 5.52 -7.91
C LEU A 321 2.41 5.36 -8.07
N GLY A 322 1.85 4.41 -7.31
CA GLY A 322 0.44 4.08 -7.30
C GLY A 322 -0.42 5.15 -6.63
N GLU A 323 -1.70 5.15 -6.98
CA GLU A 323 -2.68 6.13 -6.49
C GLU A 323 -2.79 6.16 -4.96
N ALA A 324 -2.65 5.01 -4.31
CA ALA A 324 -2.76 4.90 -2.86
C ALA A 324 -1.68 5.66 -2.08
N ASP A 325 -0.63 6.14 -2.75
CA ASP A 325 0.48 6.89 -2.14
C ASP A 325 0.50 8.39 -2.56
N TYR A 326 -0.48 8.84 -3.35
CA TYR A 326 -0.49 10.20 -3.90
C TYR A 326 -0.50 11.28 -2.82
N SER A 327 -1.22 11.11 -1.71
CA SER A 327 -1.20 12.06 -0.60
C SER A 327 0.20 12.28 -0.01
N TYR A 328 1.04 11.23 0.04
CA TYR A 328 2.42 11.35 0.53
C TYR A 328 3.30 12.13 -0.44
N PHE A 329 3.17 11.85 -1.74
CA PHE A 329 3.92 12.59 -2.77
C PHE A 329 3.47 14.04 -2.89
N GLN A 330 2.17 14.30 -2.81
CA GLN A 330 1.64 15.66 -2.77
C GLN A 330 2.24 16.43 -1.58
N SER A 331 2.17 15.87 -0.37
CA SER A 331 2.74 16.52 0.82
C SER A 331 4.25 16.77 0.69
N LEU A 332 4.98 15.82 0.11
CA LEU A 332 6.42 15.96 -0.17
C LEU A 332 6.69 17.08 -1.18
N PHE A 333 5.94 17.14 -2.28
CA PHE A 333 6.12 18.12 -3.34
C PHE A 333 5.69 19.53 -2.96
N ASP A 334 4.63 19.65 -2.15
CA ASP A 334 4.19 20.92 -1.56
C ASP A 334 5.30 21.46 -0.64
N GLN A 335 5.88 20.59 0.19
CA GLN A 335 6.88 20.98 1.18
C GLN A 335 8.21 21.43 0.55
N ILE A 336 8.61 20.89 -0.60
CA ILE A 336 9.81 21.33 -1.35
C ILE A 336 9.52 22.48 -2.34
N ASP A 337 8.27 22.96 -2.42
CA ASP A 337 7.79 23.85 -3.48
C ASP A 337 8.24 23.35 -4.87
N LEU A 338 7.78 22.16 -5.29
CA LEU A 338 8.32 21.53 -6.50
C LEU A 338 8.23 22.42 -7.75
N TYR A 339 7.20 23.27 -7.85
CA TYR A 339 7.05 24.19 -8.99
C TYR A 339 7.96 25.42 -8.88
N GLY A 340 8.02 26.09 -7.73
CA GLY A 340 8.75 27.35 -7.55
C GLY A 340 10.20 27.20 -7.07
N GLY A 341 10.51 26.11 -6.38
CA GLY A 341 11.83 25.80 -5.82
C GLY A 341 12.82 25.23 -6.84
N GLU A 342 13.97 24.76 -6.34
CA GLU A 342 15.10 24.28 -7.17
C GLU A 342 15.35 22.77 -7.04
N THR A 343 14.58 22.07 -6.20
CA THR A 343 14.78 20.64 -5.93
C THR A 343 14.65 19.82 -7.22
N LYS A 344 15.60 18.90 -7.40
CA LYS A 344 15.62 17.94 -8.52
C LYS A 344 14.87 16.65 -8.16
N LEU A 345 14.32 15.98 -9.16
CA LEU A 345 13.73 14.66 -9.06
C LEU A 345 14.50 13.67 -9.95
N THR A 346 15.00 12.58 -9.37
CA THR A 346 15.61 11.50 -10.15
C THR A 346 14.91 10.18 -9.89
N PHE A 347 14.37 9.57 -10.94
CA PHE A 347 13.73 8.25 -10.90
C PHE A 347 14.70 7.18 -11.38
N PHE A 348 15.12 6.33 -10.46
CA PHE A 348 16.02 5.22 -10.73
C PHE A 348 15.24 3.95 -11.09
N GLY A 349 15.78 3.20 -12.03
CA GLY A 349 15.39 1.83 -12.34
C GLY A 349 16.59 0.92 -12.53
N THR A 350 16.32 -0.38 -12.71
CA THR A 350 17.29 -1.36 -13.19
C THR A 350 16.88 -1.85 -14.58
N LEU A 351 17.73 -2.61 -15.26
CA LEU A 351 17.35 -3.26 -16.52
C LEU A 351 16.13 -4.20 -16.35
N SER A 352 16.03 -4.86 -15.19
CA SER A 352 14.92 -5.78 -14.87
C SER A 352 13.67 -5.04 -14.35
N TYR A 353 13.86 -3.89 -13.72
CA TYR A 353 12.81 -3.06 -13.12
C TYR A 353 13.01 -1.59 -13.53
N PRO A 354 12.72 -1.24 -14.78
CA PRO A 354 12.91 0.12 -15.28
C PRO A 354 11.93 1.09 -14.61
N ALA A 355 12.33 2.37 -14.53
CA ALA A 355 11.42 3.42 -14.09
C ALA A 355 10.20 3.51 -15.03
N ASN A 356 9.01 3.63 -14.46
CA ASN A 356 7.76 3.64 -15.22
C ASN A 356 7.40 5.06 -15.65
N TYR A 357 7.70 5.40 -16.92
CA TYR A 357 7.41 6.70 -17.53
C TYR A 357 5.94 7.12 -17.38
N ASP A 358 5.00 6.21 -17.64
CA ASP A 358 3.58 6.53 -17.55
C ASP A 358 3.14 6.82 -16.11
N ALA A 359 3.73 6.13 -15.14
CA ALA A 359 3.45 6.37 -13.72
C ALA A 359 4.01 7.72 -13.26
N ILE A 360 5.20 8.10 -13.73
CA ILE A 360 5.80 9.42 -13.46
C ILE A 360 4.93 10.53 -14.07
N ILE A 361 4.52 10.40 -15.33
CA ILE A 361 3.66 11.38 -16.01
C ILE A 361 2.33 11.52 -15.26
N ARG A 362 1.70 10.41 -14.86
CA ARG A 362 0.46 10.44 -14.07
C ARG A 362 0.68 11.15 -12.73
N LEU A 363 1.71 10.79 -11.97
CA LEU A 363 2.02 11.44 -10.70
C LEU A 363 2.20 12.96 -10.84
N MET A 364 2.98 13.39 -11.83
CA MET A 364 3.19 14.83 -12.10
C MET A 364 1.91 15.53 -12.55
N THR A 365 1.07 14.84 -13.33
CA THR A 365 -0.22 15.38 -13.78
C THR A 365 -1.21 15.53 -12.63
N GLU A 366 -1.32 14.52 -11.76
CA GLU A 366 -2.19 14.55 -10.59
C GLU A 366 -1.75 15.63 -9.60
N TYR A 367 -0.45 15.70 -9.28
CA TYR A 367 0.07 16.80 -8.46
C TYR A 367 -0.13 18.16 -9.13
N GLY A 368 0.04 18.26 -10.46
CA GLY A 368 -0.24 19.49 -11.21
C GLY A 368 -1.65 20.03 -11.00
N LYS A 369 -2.65 19.19 -10.72
CA LYS A 369 -4.04 19.64 -10.45
C LYS A 369 -4.18 20.42 -9.15
N THR A 370 -3.23 20.29 -8.21
CA THR A 370 -3.27 20.97 -6.91
C THR A 370 -2.63 22.36 -6.95
N ILE A 371 -1.86 22.67 -8.01
CA ILE A 371 -1.12 23.92 -8.16
C ILE A 371 -2.02 25.05 -8.68
N VAL A 372 -1.94 26.20 -8.02
CA VAL A 372 -2.66 27.43 -8.40
C VAL A 372 -1.65 28.51 -8.83
N PRO A 373 -1.85 29.21 -9.98
CA PRO A 373 -2.94 29.05 -10.96
C PRO A 373 -2.83 27.75 -11.78
N GLU A 374 -3.97 27.23 -12.25
CA GLU A 374 -4.06 25.95 -13.00
C GLU A 374 -3.11 25.86 -14.21
N ALA A 375 -2.77 27.00 -14.83
CA ALA A 375 -1.80 27.05 -15.92
C ALA A 375 -0.39 26.62 -15.49
N HIS A 376 0.01 26.89 -14.25
CA HIS A 376 1.28 26.41 -13.69
C HIS A 376 1.27 24.89 -13.56
N GLY A 377 0.19 24.35 -12.99
CA GLY A 377 -0.02 22.91 -12.86
C GLY A 377 0.11 22.14 -14.18
N ARG A 378 -0.57 22.61 -15.22
CA ARG A 378 -0.52 21.99 -16.56
C ARG A 378 0.86 22.03 -17.21
N ASN A 379 1.70 23.00 -16.83
CA ASN A 379 3.05 23.19 -17.38
C ASN A 379 4.15 22.60 -16.49
N LEU A 380 3.83 22.02 -15.33
CA LEU A 380 4.81 21.54 -14.35
C LEU A 380 5.85 20.61 -14.97
N LEU A 381 5.40 19.54 -15.63
CA LEU A 381 6.31 18.56 -16.23
C LEU A 381 7.22 19.20 -17.29
N HIS A 382 6.68 20.11 -18.11
CA HIS A 382 7.45 20.82 -19.11
C HIS A 382 8.53 21.70 -18.48
N LYS A 383 8.19 22.43 -17.42
CA LYS A 383 9.12 23.28 -16.67
C LYS A 383 10.26 22.45 -16.06
N LEU A 384 9.94 21.35 -15.35
CA LEU A 384 10.96 20.49 -14.74
C LEU A 384 11.93 19.90 -15.77
N LEU A 385 11.45 19.58 -16.98
CA LEU A 385 12.30 19.10 -18.07
C LEU A 385 13.17 20.21 -18.67
N LEU A 386 12.63 21.42 -18.87
CA LEU A 386 13.39 22.58 -19.37
C LEU A 386 14.50 23.01 -18.41
N GLU A 387 14.28 22.85 -17.11
CA GLU A 387 15.23 23.21 -16.05
C GLU A 387 16.23 22.09 -15.72
N ASP A 388 16.17 20.96 -16.43
CA ASP A 388 16.99 19.75 -16.16
C ASP A 388 16.83 19.25 -14.70
N ARG A 389 15.63 19.45 -14.14
CA ARG A 389 15.27 19.09 -12.76
C ARG A 389 14.52 17.77 -12.64
N LEU A 390 14.15 17.11 -13.74
CA LEU A 390 13.59 15.77 -13.73
C LEU A 390 14.42 14.83 -14.60
N LYS A 391 14.93 13.76 -13.99
CA LYS A 391 15.78 12.77 -14.66
C LYS A 391 15.30 11.34 -14.42
N ILE A 392 15.58 10.48 -15.38
CA ILE A 392 15.42 9.03 -15.25
C ILE A 392 16.81 8.41 -15.44
N ALA A 393 17.22 7.60 -14.47
CA ALA A 393 18.52 6.94 -14.46
C ALA A 393 18.35 5.42 -14.32
N THR A 394 19.28 4.67 -14.90
CA THR A 394 19.27 3.20 -14.83
C THR A 394 20.58 2.72 -14.22
N PHE A 395 20.50 1.91 -13.16
CA PHE A 395 21.67 1.26 -12.59
C PHE A 395 22.14 0.08 -13.44
N ASP A 396 23.47 -0.07 -13.57
CA ASP A 396 24.09 -1.25 -14.15
C ASP A 396 23.90 -2.45 -13.20
N THR A 397 23.67 -3.65 -13.77
CA THR A 397 23.38 -4.89 -13.03
C THR A 397 24.49 -5.29 -12.07
N LYS A 398 25.72 -4.78 -12.27
CA LYS A 398 26.87 -5.01 -11.37
C LYS A 398 26.76 -4.31 -10.01
N ILE A 399 25.88 -3.32 -9.85
CA ILE A 399 25.63 -2.66 -8.56
C ILE A 399 24.61 -3.46 -7.72
N VAL A 400 23.82 -4.31 -8.39
CA VAL A 400 22.70 -5.07 -7.84
C VAL A 400 23.10 -6.51 -7.45
N ALA A 401 24.18 -7.02 -8.04
CA ALA A 401 24.80 -8.33 -7.75
C ALA A 401 25.95 -8.18 -6.75
#